data_AF-A0A7C6P7X2-F1
#
_entry.id   AF-A0A7C6P7X2-F1
#
_cell.length_a   1.000
_cell.length_b   1.000
_cell.length_c   1.000
_cell.angle_alpha   90.00
_cell.angle_beta   90.00
_cell.angle_gamma   90.00
#
_symmetry.space_group_name_H-M   'P 1'
#
loop_
_entity.id
_entity.type
_entity.pdbx_description
1 polymer ?
#
loop_
_entity_poly.entity_id
_entity_poly.type
_entity_poly.pdbx_seq_one_letter_code
_entity_poly.pdbx_strand_id
1 'polypeptide(L)' 'LTLKTRFLEDLGADSLDIVQLLSDLEDMFDIKMPPEDLVNIQTVGDIVDYIARHTSPA' A
#
# COMPACT_ATOMS: atom_id res chain seq x y z
N LEU A 1 1.64 14.45 -4.36
CA LEU A 1 2.19 13.20 -3.80
C LEU A 1 3.14 12.61 -4.83
N THR A 2 4.29 12.08 -4.40
CA THR A 2 5.25 11.43 -5.30
C THR A 2 5.36 9.96 -4.94
N LEU A 3 5.84 9.11 -5.85
CA LEU A 3 6.05 7.68 -5.55
C LEU A 3 7.08 7.45 -4.43
N LYS A 4 7.92 8.44 -4.13
CA LYS A 4 8.90 8.39 -3.03
C LYS A 4 8.33 8.83 -1.68
N THR A 5 7.08 9.29 -1.66
CA THR A 5 6.43 9.75 -0.44
C THR A 5 6.28 8.59 0.54
N ARG A 6 6.84 8.74 1.74
CA ARG A 6 6.79 7.77 2.84
C ARG A 6 5.54 7.98 3.68
N PHE A 7 4.82 6.89 3.98
CA PHE A 7 3.55 6.98 4.71
C PHE A 7 3.71 7.58 6.11
N LEU A 8 4.69 7.10 6.87
CA LEU A 8 4.95 7.60 8.23
C LEU A 8 5.58 8.99 8.24
N GLU A 9 6.63 9.21 7.45
CA GLU A 9 7.45 10.41 7.58
C GLU A 9 6.96 11.62 6.76
N ASP A 10 6.32 11.39 5.61
CA ASP A 10 5.88 12.48 4.73
C ASP A 10 4.38 12.74 4.82
N LEU A 11 3.59 11.71 5.11
CA LEU A 11 2.14 11.83 5.30
C LEU A 11 1.72 11.92 6.77
N GLY A 12 2.62 11.58 7.71
CA GLY A 12 2.27 11.50 9.12
C GLY A 12 1.16 10.47 9.38
N ALA A 13 1.05 9.46 8.52
CA ALA A 13 0.04 8.41 8.64
C ALA A 13 0.44 7.51 9.81
N ASP A 14 -0.48 7.34 10.76
CA ASP A 14 -0.27 6.40 11.85
C ASP A 14 -0.39 4.96 11.33
N SER A 15 0.12 3.99 12.09
CA SER A 15 0.06 2.58 11.69
C SER A 15 -1.38 2.10 11.43
N LEU A 16 -2.38 2.71 12.06
CA LEU A 16 -3.80 2.43 11.82
C LEU A 16 -4.30 2.94 10.47
N ASP A 17 -3.87 4.14 10.06
CA ASP A 17 -4.24 4.72 8.77
C ASP A 17 -3.72 3.85 7.61
N ILE A 18 -2.51 3.31 7.78
CA ILE A 18 -1.89 2.39 6.82
C ILE A 18 -2.70 1.09 6.75
N VAL A 19 -3.07 0.51 7.89
CA VAL A 19 -3.88 -0.73 7.92
C VAL A 19 -5.24 -0.53 7.24
N GLN A 20 -5.90 0.59 7.49
CA GLN A 20 -7.19 0.91 6.85
C GLN A 20 -7.03 1.06 5.33
N LEU A 21 -6.04 1.85 4.89
CA LEU A 21 -5.73 2.05 3.48
C LEU A 21 -5.49 0.71 2.75
N LEU A 22 -4.74 -0.17 3.39
CA LEU A 22 -4.40 -1.48 2.83
C LEU A 22 -5.64 -2.37 2.70
N SER A 23 -6.49 -2.42 3.73
CA SER A 23 -7.74 -3.17 3.68
C SER A 23 -8.67 -2.65 2.59
N ASP A 24 -8.76 -1.33 2.41
CA ASP A 24 -9.56 -0.73 1.34
C ASP A 24 -8.99 -1.09 -0.06
N LEU A 25 -7.66 -1.12 -0.21
CA LEU A 25 -7.01 -1.51 -1.47
C LEU A 25 -7.18 -3.01 -1.77
N GLU A 26 -7.10 -3.87 -0.76
CA GLU A 26 -7.39 -5.31 -0.88
C GLU A 26 -8.79 -5.54 -1.43
N ASP A 27 -9.81 -4.89 -0.84
CA ASP A 27 -11.20 -5.01 -1.26
C ASP A 27 -11.45 -4.36 -2.65
N MET A 28 -10.82 -3.22 -2.93
CA MET A 28 -11.00 -2.51 -4.20
C MET A 28 -10.42 -3.26 -5.40
N PHE A 29 -9.26 -3.91 -5.22
CA PHE A 29 -8.57 -4.62 -6.29
C PHE A 29 -8.77 -6.14 -6.25
N ASP A 30 -9.56 -6.64 -5.29
CA ASP A 30 -9.77 -8.07 -5.01
C ASP A 30 -8.44 -8.83 -4.86
N ILE A 31 -7.50 -8.23 -4.13
CA ILE A 31 -6.16 -8.78 -3.85
C ILE A 31 -6.00 -9.06 -2.36
N LYS A 32 -5.03 -9.92 -2.02
CA LYS A 32 -4.61 -10.13 -0.64
C LYS A 32 -3.18 -9.67 -0.44
N MET A 33 -2.98 -8.77 0.51
CA MET A 33 -1.70 -8.26 0.97
C MET A 33 -1.42 -8.78 2.38
N PRO A 34 -0.65 -9.87 2.53
CA PRO A 34 -0.33 -10.38 3.85
C PRO A 34 0.55 -9.36 4.62
N PRO A 35 0.37 -9.22 5.95
CA PRO A 35 1.11 -8.25 6.77
C PRO A 35 2.63 -8.32 6.65
N GLU A 36 3.16 -9.51 6.36
CA GLU A 36 4.59 -9.77 6.14
C GLU A 36 5.15 -9.06 4.90
N ASP A 37 4.37 -8.96 3.82
CA ASP A 37 4.74 -8.19 2.63
C ASP A 37 4.66 -6.69 2.90
N LEU A 38 3.68 -6.29 3.72
CA LEU A 38 3.43 -4.90 4.10
C LEU A 38 4.58 -4.30 4.91
N VAL A 39 5.36 -5.11 5.65
CA VAL A 39 6.56 -4.64 6.37
C VAL A 39 7.60 -4.06 5.40
N ASN A 40 7.62 -4.53 4.15
CA ASN A 40 8.54 -4.04 3.13
C ASN A 40 8.01 -2.80 2.38
N ILE A 41 6.74 -2.46 2.57
CA ILE A 41 6.10 -1.31 1.93
C ILE A 41 6.29 -0.08 2.80
N GLN A 42 7.09 0.88 2.33
CA GLN A 42 7.37 2.11 3.08
C GLN A 42 6.91 3.36 2.34
N THR A 43 6.82 3.28 1.01
CA THR A 43 6.48 4.39 0.14
C THR A 43 5.20 4.11 -0.66
N VAL A 44 4.57 5.20 -1.11
CA VAL A 44 3.41 5.12 -2.02
C VAL A 44 3.76 4.31 -3.28
N GLY A 45 4.99 4.42 -3.78
CA GLY A 45 5.47 3.65 -4.92
C GLY A 45 5.47 2.14 -4.69
N ASP A 46 5.86 1.69 -3.50
CA ASP A 46 5.92 0.26 -3.16
C ASP A 46 4.51 -0.37 -3.20
N ILE A 47 3.50 0.32 -2.64
CA ILE A 47 2.09 -0.12 -2.71
C ILE A 47 1.60 -0.15 -4.16
N VAL A 48 1.90 0.89 -4.94
CA VAL A 48 1.44 0.98 -6.34
C VAL A 48 2.06 -0.13 -7.18
N ASP A 49 3.35 -0.40 -7.01
CA ASP A 49 4.05 -1.49 -7.69
C ASP A 49 3.55 -2.86 -7.24
N TYR A 50 3.24 -3.02 -5.95
CA TYR A 50 2.67 -4.26 -5.42
C TYR A 50 1.31 -4.54 -6.05
N ILE A 51 0.42 -3.55 -6.04
CA ILE A 51 -0.90 -3.60 -6.67
C ILE A 51 -0.73 -3.93 -8.15
N ALA A 52 0.07 -3.17 -8.91
CA ALA A 52 0.25 -3.40 -10.34
C ALA A 52 0.77 -4.80 -10.71
N ARG A 53 1.47 -5.49 -9.80
CA ARG A 53 1.92 -6.88 -9.99
C ARG A 53 0.84 -7.91 -9.67
N HIS A 54 -0.07 -7.60 -8.74
CA HIS A 54 -1.09 -8.53 -8.22
C HIS A 54 -2.47 -8.32 -8.84
N THR A 55 -2.78 -7.12 -9.30
CA THR A 55 -3.91 -6.83 -10.17
C THR A 55 -3.38 -6.63 -11.59
N SER A 56 -3.64 -7.61 -12.44
CA SER A 56 -3.40 -7.44 -13.88
C SER A 56 -4.44 -6.45 -14.40
N PRO A 57 -4.07 -5.35 -15.06
CA PRO A 57 -5.03 -4.59 -15.84
C PRO A 57 -5.44 -5.48 -17.00
N ALA A 58 -6.69 -5.94 -17.00
CA ALA A 58 -7.31 -6.49 -18.19
C ALA A 58 -7.64 -5.37 -19.17
#